data_AF-A0A3D4S0G8-F1
#
_entry.id   AF-A0A3D4S0G8-F1
#
_cell.length_a   1.000
_cell.length_b   1.000
_cell.length_c   1.000
_cell.angle_alpha   90.00
_cell.angle_beta   90.00
_cell.angle_gamma   90.00
#
_symmetry.space_group_name_H-M   'P 1'
#
loop_
_entity.id
_entity.type
_entity.pdbx_description
1 polymer ?
#
loop_
_entity_poly.entity_id
_entity_poly.type
_entity_poly.pdbx_seq_one_letter_code
_entity_poly.pdbx_strand_id
1 'polypeptide(L)' 'MPTDIEDLTLKLIQLPKRQRLEIARFLLFLDSQPPDFDDATSSWEAEIAARIRAVKDGSAASLDYSEAMRKVRARFMQ' A
#
# COMPACT_ATOMS: atom_id res chain seq x y z
N MET A 1 -0.95 -19.96 24.34
CA MET A 1 -0.52 -21.22 23.71
C MET A 1 -0.57 -20.99 22.20
N PRO A 2 0.48 -21.30 21.43
CA PRO A 2 0.38 -21.26 19.98
C PRO A 2 -0.75 -22.20 19.54
N THR A 3 -1.66 -21.72 18.71
CA THR A 3 -2.72 -22.56 18.15
C THR A 3 -2.07 -23.52 17.16
N ASP A 4 -2.34 -24.81 17.30
CA ASP A 4 -1.82 -25.81 16.37
C ASP A 4 -2.37 -25.55 14.95
N ILE A 5 -1.53 -25.76 13.94
CA ILE A 5 -1.91 -25.60 12.53
C ILE A 5 -3.03 -26.57 12.16
N GLU A 6 -3.05 -27.73 12.80
CA GLU A 6 -4.10 -28.75 12.62
C GLU A 6 -5.45 -28.23 13.12
N ASP A 7 -5.49 -27.65 14.32
CA ASP A 7 -6.71 -27.03 14.89
C ASP A 7 -7.23 -25.86 14.04
N LEU A 8 -6.33 -25.02 13.52
CA LEU A 8 -6.70 -23.93 12.62
C LEU A 8 -7.26 -24.45 11.31
N THR A 9 -6.63 -25.48 10.74
CA THR A 9 -7.09 -26.13 9.50
C THR A 9 -8.48 -26.71 9.70
N LEU A 10 -8.72 -27.43 10.80
CA LEU A 10 -10.02 -28.00 11.14
C LEU A 10 -11.12 -26.93 11.25
N LYS A 11 -10.82 -25.79 11.89
CA LYS A 11 -11.75 -24.66 11.96
C LYS A 11 -12.03 -24.06 10.59
N LEU A 12 -11.01 -23.90 9.76
CA LEU A 12 -11.14 -23.31 8.42
C LEU A 12 -11.98 -24.19 7.49
N ILE A 13 -11.76 -25.51 7.47
CA ILE A 13 -12.52 -26.41 6.58
C ILE A 13 -14.02 -26.47 6.93
N GLN A 14 -14.37 -26.25 8.21
CA GLN A 14 -15.75 -26.22 8.68
C GLN A 14 -16.52 -24.97 8.25
N LEU A 15 -15.83 -23.88 7.87
CA LEU A 15 -16.49 -22.66 7.41
C LEU A 15 -17.17 -22.86 6.04
N PRO A 16 -18.26 -22.15 5.73
CA PRO A 16 -18.82 -22.08 4.38
C PRO A 16 -17.78 -21.67 3.34
N LYS A 17 -17.91 -22.20 2.10
CA LYS A 17 -16.97 -21.94 0.99
C LYS A 17 -16.63 -20.45 0.81
N ARG A 18 -17.61 -19.56 0.90
CA ARG A 18 -17.41 -18.11 0.76
C ARG A 18 -16.45 -17.56 1.80
N GLN A 19 -16.61 -17.96 3.06
CA GLN A 19 -15.76 -17.49 4.16
C GLN A 19 -14.33 -18.05 4.04
N ARG A 20 -14.19 -19.32 3.62
CA ARG A 20 -12.87 -19.91 3.34
C ARG A 20 -12.12 -19.16 2.24
N LEU A 21 -12.81 -18.83 1.15
CA LEU A 21 -12.22 -18.07 0.04
C LEU A 21 -11.84 -16.65 0.46
N GLU A 22 -12.64 -16.01 1.31
CA GLU A 22 -12.32 -14.68 1.84
C GLU A 22 -11.05 -14.71 2.67
N ILE A 23 -10.90 -15.71 3.54
CA ILE A 23 -9.68 -15.90 4.35
C ILE A 23 -8.48 -16.19 3.44
N ALA A 24 -8.62 -17.07 2.45
CA ALA A 24 -7.55 -17.36 1.49
C ALA A 24 -7.12 -16.09 0.73
N ARG A 25 -8.06 -15.24 0.30
CA ARG A 25 -7.78 -13.94 -0.32
C ARG A 25 -6.96 -13.04 0.59
N PHE A 26 -7.34 -12.94 1.87
CA PHE A 26 -6.60 -12.13 2.84
C PHE A 26 -5.18 -12.65 3.07
N LEU A 27 -5.00 -13.97 3.21
CA LEU A 27 -3.68 -14.57 3.39
C LEU A 27 -2.76 -14.32 2.19
N LEU A 28 -3.28 -14.51 0.97
CA LEU A 28 -2.55 -14.21 -0.27
C LEU A 28 -2.19 -12.72 -0.37
N PHE A 29 -3.07 -11.83 0.06
CA PHE A 29 -2.78 -10.40 0.08
C PHE A 29 -1.61 -10.08 1.04
N LEU A 30 -1.62 -10.64 2.25
CA LEU A 30 -0.54 -10.43 3.22
C LEU A 30 0.81 -10.94 2.70
N ASP A 31 0.82 -12.13 2.09
CA ASP A 31 2.04 -12.74 1.54
C ASP A 31 2.53 -12.06 0.25
N SER A 32 1.62 -11.38 -0.47
CA SER A 32 1.98 -10.57 -1.65
C SER A 32 2.64 -9.24 -1.31
N GLN A 33 2.67 -8.85 -0.03
CA GLN A 33 3.39 -7.65 0.38
C GLN A 33 4.90 -7.94 0.35
N PRO A 34 5.70 -7.12 -0.33
CA PRO A 34 7.15 -7.30 -0.34
C PRO A 34 7.70 -7.22 1.10
N PRO A 35 8.73 -8.00 1.44
CA PRO A 35 9.30 -8.07 2.80
C PRO A 35 9.80 -6.71 3.34
N ASP A 36 9.99 -5.73 2.45
CA ASP A 36 10.46 -4.38 2.79
C ASP A 36 9.31 -3.41 3.14
N PHE A 37 8.08 -3.90 3.36
CA PHE A 37 6.94 -3.03 3.72
C PHE A 37 7.14 -2.27 5.04
N ASP A 38 8.05 -2.73 5.91
CA ASP A 38 8.42 -2.04 7.15
C ASP A 38 9.18 -0.72 6.93
N ASP A 39 9.88 -0.54 5.79
CA ASP A 39 10.59 0.71 5.48
C ASP A 39 9.72 1.74 4.74
N ALA A 40 8.48 1.38 4.39
CA ALA A 40 7.58 2.31 3.70
C ALA A 40 7.28 3.55 4.55
N THR A 41 7.10 3.38 5.86
CA THR A 41 6.87 4.49 6.79
C THR A 41 8.09 5.41 6.88
N SER A 42 9.28 4.85 7.08
CA SER A 42 10.51 5.64 7.24
C SER A 42 10.92 6.33 5.94
N SER A 43 10.82 5.66 4.80
CA SER A 43 11.02 6.26 3.47
C SER A 43 10.01 7.39 3.21
N TRP A 44 8.76 7.23 3.63
CA TRP A 44 7.74 8.27 3.49
C TRP A 44 7.98 9.49 4.38
N GLU A 45 8.39 9.27 5.63
CA GLU A 45 8.78 10.35 6.55
C GLU A 45 9.98 11.14 6.02
N ALA A 46 10.99 10.44 5.48
CA ALA A 46 12.16 11.06 4.87
C ALA A 46 11.77 11.94 3.67
N GLU A 47 10.87 11.47 2.82
CA GLU A 47 10.35 12.21 1.67
C GLU A 47 9.55 13.45 2.10
N ILE A 48 8.66 13.32 3.11
CA ILE A 48 7.92 14.47 3.66
C ILE A 48 8.90 15.53 4.19
N ALA A 49 9.90 15.12 4.97
CA ALA A 49 10.90 16.03 5.51
C ALA A 49 11.73 16.70 4.40
N ALA A 50 12.07 15.98 3.33
CA ALA A 50 12.74 16.53 2.16
C ALA A 50 11.87 17.58 1.45
N ARG A 51 10.57 17.29 1.23
CA ARG A 51 9.63 18.23 0.58
C ARG A 51 9.39 19.49 1.41
N ILE A 52 9.29 19.37 2.72
CA ILE A 52 9.17 20.53 3.62
C ILE A 52 10.43 21.41 3.51
N ARG A 53 11.62 20.82 3.46
CA ARG A 53 12.88 21.56 3.28
C ARG A 53 12.90 22.30 1.95
N ALA A 54 12.55 21.62 0.86
CA ALA A 54 12.51 22.21 -0.48
C ALA A 54 11.55 23.42 -0.58
N VAL A 55 10.45 23.39 0.18
CA VAL A 55 9.55 24.56 0.26
C VAL A 55 10.19 25.69 1.07
N LYS A 56 10.81 25.37 2.20
CA LYS A 56 11.45 26.38 3.07
C LYS A 56 12.64 27.08 2.44
N ASP A 57 13.45 26.35 1.67
CA ASP A 57 14.63 26.89 0.98
C ASP A 57 14.31 27.50 -0.40
N GLY A 58 13.05 27.41 -0.85
CA GLY A 58 12.61 27.95 -2.14
C GLY A 58 13.05 27.14 -3.36
N SER A 59 13.61 25.94 -3.18
CA SER A 59 13.98 25.04 -4.27
C SER A 59 12.81 24.22 -4.83
N ALA A 60 11.67 24.22 -4.15
CA ALA A 60 10.47 23.54 -4.62
C ALA A 60 9.93 24.19 -5.90
N ALA A 61 9.85 23.40 -6.97
CA ALA A 61 9.22 23.80 -8.21
C ALA A 61 7.68 23.77 -8.05
N SER A 62 7.02 24.91 -8.22
CA SER A 62 5.58 24.96 -8.37
C SER A 62 5.20 24.70 -9.84
N LEU A 63 4.05 24.06 -10.03
CA LEU A 63 3.45 23.90 -11.35
C LEU A 63 2.04 24.47 -11.29
N ASP A 64 1.68 25.24 -12.31
CA ASP A 64 0.31 25.72 -12.43
C ASP A 64 -0.67 24.54 -12.54
N TYR A 65 -1.78 24.62 -11.81
CA TYR A 65 -2.77 23.55 -11.75
C TYR A 65 -3.33 23.20 -13.13
N SER A 66 -3.61 24.21 -13.96
CA SER A 66 -4.18 23.99 -15.29
C SER A 66 -3.18 23.26 -16.20
N GLU A 67 -1.89 23.58 -16.09
CA GLU A 67 -0.82 22.90 -16.81
C GLU A 67 -0.65 21.45 -16.33
N ALA A 68 -0.66 21.22 -15.01
CA ALA A 68 -0.59 19.89 -14.42
C ALA A 68 -1.72 19.00 -14.94
N MET A 69 -2.96 19.50 -14.89
CA MET A 69 -4.13 18.76 -15.35
C MET A 69 -4.14 18.51 -16.86
N ARG A 70 -3.60 19.45 -17.65
CA ARG A 70 -3.41 19.24 -19.09
C ARG A 70 -2.46 18.07 -19.36
N LYS A 71 -1.33 17.98 -18.64
CA LYS A 71 -0.36 16.88 -18.76
C LYS A 71 -0.97 15.52 -18.38
N VAL A 72 -1.74 15.47 -17.29
CA VAL A 72 -2.43 14.25 -16.84
C VAL A 72 -3.40 13.74 -17.90
N ARG A 73 -4.29 14.62 -18.41
CA ARG A 73 -5.26 14.25 -19.44
C ARG A 73 -4.59 13.72 -20.71
N ALA A 74 -3.56 14.41 -21.20
CA ALA A 74 -2.84 14.00 -22.41
C ALA A 74 -2.19 12.60 -22.29
N ARG A 75 -1.78 12.21 -21.07
CA ARG A 75 -1.06 10.95 -20.83
C ARG A 75 -1.99 9.76 -20.55
N PHE A 76 -3.12 9.98 -19.88
CA PHE A 76 -3.93 8.88 -19.33
C PHE A 76 -5.39 8.86 -19.78
N MET A 77 -5.88 9.91 -20.45
CA MET A 77 -7.27 10.05 -20.86
C MET A 77 -7.41 10.22 -22.38
N GLN A 78 -6.62 9.46 -23.14
CA GLN A 78 -6.81 9.34 -24.59
C GLN A 78 -8.03 8.47 -24.90
#